data_AF-A0A0C2T182-F1
#
_entry.id   AF-A0A0C2T182-F1
#
_cell.length_a   1.000
_cell.length_b   1.000
_cell.length_c   1.000
_cell.angle_alpha   90.00
_cell.angle_beta   90.00
_cell.angle_gamma   90.00
#
_symmetry.space_group_name_H-M   'P 1'
#
loop_
_entity.id
_entity.type
_entity.pdbx_description
1 polymer ?
#
loop_
_entity_poly.entity_id
_entity_poly.type
_entity_poly.pdbx_seq_one_letter_code
_entity_poly.pdbx_strand_id
1 'polypeptide(L)' 'MHPQLSEKKLVCQEFIKALEECHASGWSRFTGACNKHKEELNNCLRAERSKKAAANREDSKARKARAEQASKAFYEE' A
#
# COMPACT_ATOMS: atom_id res chain seq x y z
N MET A 1 -12.70 -8.60 -8.00
CA MET A 1 -12.05 -7.36 -7.54
C MET A 1 -12.09 -7.36 -6.03
N HIS A 2 -10.92 -7.26 -5.36
CA HIS A 2 -10.82 -7.45 -3.91
C HIS A 2 -11.54 -6.32 -3.14
N PRO A 3 -12.50 -6.63 -2.25
CA PRO A 3 -13.28 -5.62 -1.51
C PRO A 3 -12.45 -4.86 -0.46
N GLN A 4 -11.33 -5.42 0.00
CA GLN A 4 -10.50 -4.87 1.10
C GLN A 4 -9.47 -3.82 0.64
N LEU A 5 -9.93 -2.79 -0.08
CA LEU A 5 -9.05 -1.76 -0.65
C LEU A 5 -9.51 -0.33 -0.29
N SER A 6 -10.15 -0.09 0.86
CA SER A 6 -10.77 1.22 1.16
C SER A 6 -9.80 2.42 1.15
N GLU A 7 -8.70 2.39 1.91
CA GLU A 7 -7.70 3.47 1.91
C GLU A 7 -6.86 3.52 0.62
N LYS A 8 -6.49 2.33 0.12
CA LYS A 8 -5.68 2.16 -1.09
C LYS A 8 -6.45 2.57 -2.35
N LYS A 9 -7.78 2.54 -2.30
CA LYS A 9 -8.68 3.04 -3.35
C LYS A 9 -8.54 4.53 -3.56
N LEU A 10 -8.19 5.32 -2.54
CA LEU A 10 -8.01 6.77 -2.70
C LEU A 10 -6.70 7.10 -3.43
N VAL A 11 -5.60 6.45 -3.05
CA VAL A 11 -4.26 6.76 -3.63
C VAL A 11 -4.11 6.22 -5.05
N CYS A 12 -4.63 5.03 -5.33
CA CYS A 12 -4.53 4.38 -6.65
C CYS A 12 -5.85 4.40 -7.43
N GLN A 13 -6.75 5.35 -7.12
CA GLN A 13 -8.12 5.37 -7.64
C GLN A 13 -8.19 5.29 -9.16
N GLU A 14 -7.37 6.09 -9.84
CA GLU A 14 -7.38 6.21 -11.30
C GLU A 14 -6.94 4.91 -11.98
N PHE A 15 -5.95 4.20 -11.41
CA PHE A 15 -5.51 2.89 -11.92
C PHE A 15 -6.55 1.79 -11.64
N ILE A 16 -7.27 1.89 -10.53
CA ILE A 16 -8.36 0.98 -10.20
C ILE A 16 -9.51 1.16 -11.18
N LYS A 17 -9.93 2.41 -11.45
CA LYS A 17 -10.97 2.73 -12.43
C LYS A 17 -10.59 2.22 -13.82
N ALA A 18 -9.37 2.49 -14.30
CA ALA A 18 -8.92 2.02 -15.61
C ALA A 18 -8.99 0.48 -15.74
N LEU A 19 -8.62 -0.26 -14.68
CA LEU A 19 -8.72 -1.71 -14.68
C LEU A 19 -10.19 -2.20 -14.59
N GLU A 20 -11.02 -1.52 -13.81
CA GLU A 20 -12.47 -1.82 -13.70
C GLU A 20 -13.18 -1.59 -15.04
N GLU A 21 -12.88 -0.48 -15.74
CA GLU A 21 -13.38 -0.17 -17.08
C GLU A 21 -12.95 -1.23 -18.10
N CYS A 22 -11.68 -1.65 -18.09
CA CYS A 22 -11.21 -2.72 -18.97
C CYS A 22 -11.88 -4.07 -18.68
N HIS A 23 -12.20 -4.35 -17.41
CA HIS A 23 -12.94 -5.55 -17.05
C HIS A 23 -14.44 -5.46 -17.37
N ALA A 24 -14.99 -4.25 -17.53
CA ALA A 24 -16.38 -4.05 -17.93
C ALA A 24 -16.64 -4.47 -19.38
N SER A 25 -15.61 -4.54 -20.24
CA SER A 25 -15.74 -4.98 -21.64
C SER A 25 -15.85 -6.50 -21.84
N GLY A 26 -16.21 -7.25 -20.79
CA GLY A 26 -16.59 -8.67 -20.91
C GLY A 26 -15.42 -9.63 -21.02
N TRP A 27 -15.17 -10.19 -22.21
CA TRP A 27 -14.19 -11.27 -22.43
C TRP A 27 -12.72 -10.81 -22.34
N SER A 28 -12.45 -9.52 -22.51
CA SER A 28 -11.12 -8.89 -22.41
C SER A 28 -10.38 -9.23 -21.12
N ARG A 29 -11.12 -9.40 -20.01
CA ARG A 29 -10.58 -9.72 -18.69
C ARG A 29 -9.94 -11.11 -18.65
N PHE A 30 -10.32 -12.01 -19.55
CA PHE A 30 -9.86 -13.41 -19.57
C PHE A 30 -8.74 -13.63 -20.60
N THR A 31 -8.64 -12.79 -21.61
CA THR A 31 -7.64 -12.93 -22.70
C THR A 31 -6.32 -12.23 -22.39
N GLY A 32 -6.22 -11.53 -21.24
CA GLY A 32 -5.03 -10.77 -20.87
C GLY A 32 -4.96 -9.36 -21.48
N ALA A 33 -6.00 -8.92 -22.19
CA ALA A 33 -6.05 -7.58 -22.79
C ALA A 33 -5.90 -6.44 -21.77
N CYS A 34 -6.28 -6.68 -20.51
CA CYS A 34 -6.19 -5.70 -19.42
C CYS A 34 -4.86 -5.73 -18.64
N ASN A 35 -3.84 -6.48 -19.10
CA ASN A 35 -2.59 -6.65 -18.35
C ASN A 35 -1.84 -5.34 -18.12
N LYS A 36 -1.87 -4.41 -19.09
CA LYS A 36 -1.24 -3.09 -18.94
C LYS A 36 -1.81 -2.32 -17.75
N HIS A 37 -3.13 -2.21 -17.66
CA HIS A 37 -3.80 -1.53 -16.54
C HIS A 37 -3.54 -2.23 -15.20
N LYS A 38 -3.44 -3.56 -15.22
CA LYS A 38 -3.08 -4.34 -14.04
C LYS A 38 -1.64 -4.07 -13.59
N GLU A 39 -0.70 -3.94 -14.52
CA GLU A 39 0.69 -3.60 -14.22
C GLU A 39 0.81 -2.19 -13.62
N GLU A 40 0.12 -1.21 -14.21
CA GLU A 40 0.06 0.16 -13.71
C GLU A 40 -0.51 0.20 -12.28
N LEU A 41 -1.61 -0.50 -12.03
CA LEU A 41 -2.18 -0.63 -10.69
C LEU A 41 -1.20 -1.29 -9.71
N ASN A 42 -0.53 -2.37 -10.11
CA ASN A 42 0.46 -3.04 -9.27
C ASN A 42 1.63 -2.13 -8.90
N ASN A 43 2.09 -1.31 -9.83
CA ASN A 43 3.17 -0.35 -9.57
C ASN A 43 2.74 0.71 -8.56
N CYS A 44 1.51 1.25 -8.69
CA CYS A 44 0.97 2.18 -7.70
C CYS A 44 0.88 1.55 -6.30
N LEU A 45 0.30 0.35 -6.20
CA LEU A 45 0.14 -0.36 -4.92
C LEU A 45 1.49 -0.72 -4.28
N ARG A 46 2.50 -1.07 -5.09
CA ARG A 46 3.87 -1.30 -4.60
C ARG A 46 4.49 -0.03 -4.05
N ALA A 47 4.35 1.10 -4.75
CA ALA A 47 4.85 2.38 -4.28
C ALA A 47 4.18 2.81 -2.95
N GLU A 48 2.86 2.67 -2.84
CA GLU A 48 2.12 2.97 -1.60
C GLU A 48 2.59 2.09 -0.44
N ARG A 49 2.74 0.78 -0.68
CA ARG A 49 3.27 -0.16 0.32
C ARG A 49 4.66 0.25 0.80
N SER A 50 5.55 0.63 -0.12
CA SER A 50 6.92 1.05 0.23
C SER A 50 6.91 2.34 1.06
N LYS A 51 6.05 3.32 0.73
CA LYS A 51 5.89 4.55 1.51
C LYS A 51 5.42 4.26 2.93
N LYS A 52 4.37 3.43 3.10
CA LYS A 52 3.88 3.03 4.43
C LYS A 52 4.93 2.25 5.21
N ALA A 53 5.66 1.33 4.56
CA ALA A 53 6.72 0.58 5.21
C ALA A 53 7.86 1.49 5.71
N ALA A 54 8.22 2.52 4.94
CA ALA A 54 9.21 3.52 5.36
C ALA A 54 8.71 4.33 6.58
N ALA A 55 7.47 4.83 6.55
CA ALA A 55 6.88 5.56 7.67
C ALA A 55 6.83 4.70 8.95
N ASN A 56 6.34 3.46 8.84
CA ASN A 56 6.30 2.53 9.96
C ASN A 56 7.69 2.20 10.52
N ARG A 57 8.72 2.18 9.67
CA ARG A 57 10.10 1.95 10.10
C ARG A 57 10.61 3.12 10.94
N GLU A 58 10.37 4.36 10.52
CA GLU A 58 10.77 5.54 11.28
C GLU A 58 10.01 5.64 12.61
N ASP A 59 8.71 5.38 12.60
CA ASP A 59 7.89 5.32 13.83
C ASP A 59 8.38 4.24 14.80
N SER A 60 8.76 3.07 14.28
CA SER A 60 9.30 1.98 15.08
C SER A 60 10.64 2.36 15.73
N LYS A 61 11.55 3.02 15.00
CA LYS A 61 12.80 3.54 15.56
C LYS A 61 12.52 4.57 16.67
N ALA A 62 11.59 5.50 16.43
CA ALA A 62 11.24 6.52 17.41
C ALA A 62 10.65 5.90 18.69
N ARG A 63 9.78 4.89 18.56
CA ARG A 63 9.25 4.14 19.70
C ARG A 63 10.33 3.38 20.45
N LYS A 64 11.25 2.71 19.74
CA LYS A 64 12.38 1.99 20.33
C LYS A 64 13.28 2.94 21.12
N ALA A 65 13.64 4.09 20.58
CA ALA A 65 14.46 5.08 21.27
C ALA A 65 13.80 5.58 22.57
N ARG A 66 12.48 5.86 22.55
CA ARG A 66 11.75 6.25 23.76
C ARG A 66 11.71 5.13 24.81
N ALA A 67 11.49 3.89 24.39
CA ALA A 67 11.48 2.74 25.28
C ALA A 67 12.86 2.54 25.94
N GLU A 68 13.94 2.63 25.16
CA GLU A 68 15.31 2.53 25.67
C GLU A 68 15.65 3.65 26.67
N GLN A 69 15.23 4.90 26.39
CA GLN A 69 15.40 6.01 27.32
C GLN A 69 14.63 5.79 28.62
N ALA A 70 13.37 5.36 28.54
CA ALA A 70 12.55 5.08 29.71
C ALA A 70 13.12 3.93 30.55
N SER A 71 13.60 2.85 29.91
CA SER A 71 14.27 1.76 30.62
C SER A 71 15.53 2.25 31.34
N LYS A 72 16.40 3.03 30.70
CA LYS A 72 17.60 3.58 31.34
C LYS A 72 17.26 4.43 32.55
N ALA A 73 16.31 5.36 32.41
CA ALA A 73 15.85 6.20 33.52
C ALA A 73 15.35 5.36 34.71
N PHE A 74 14.62 4.27 34.46
CA PHE A 74 14.14 3.37 35.50
C PHE A 74 15.26 2.61 36.23
N TYR A 75 16.36 2.27 35.56
CA TYR A 75 17.49 1.55 36.18
C TYR A 75 18.51 2.48 36.86
N GLU A 76 18.50 3.77 36.55
CA GLU A 76 19.37 4.79 37.13
C GLU A 76 18.79 5.44 38.40
N GLU A 77 17.49 5.21 38.69
CA GLU A 77 16.78 5.57 39.93
C GLU A 77 16.79 4.42 40.96
#